data_AF-E7C6E8-F1
#
_entry.id   AF-E7C6E8-F1
#
_cell.length_a   1.000
_cell.length_b   1.000
_cell.length_c   1.000
_cell.angle_alpha   90.00
_cell.angle_beta   90.00
_cell.angle_gamma   90.00
#
_symmetry.space_group_name_H-M   'P 1'
#
loop_
_entity.id
_entity.type
_entity.pdbx_description
1 polymer ?
#
loop_
_entity_poly.entity_id
_entity_poly.type
_entity_poly.pdbx_seq_one_letter_code
_entity_poly.pdbx_strand_id
1 'polypeptide(L)' 'GSGYGEPTDGMIEATKLLAKKEAILLDPVYSGKGFAGLIGLIKNKKFTKNDNVLFIHTGGAVSLFAYEWAFNK' A
#
# COMPACT_ATOMS: atom_id res chain seq x y z
N GLY A 1 -11.80 -1.38 -3.93
CA GLY A 1 -12.18 -2.20 -2.75
C GLY A 1 -13.67 -2.07 -2.53
N SER A 2 -14.20 -2.72 -1.49
CA SER A 2 -15.63 -2.74 -1.15
C SER A 2 -16.17 -1.41 -0.60
N GLY A 3 -15.29 -0.55 -0.06
CA GLY A 3 -15.69 0.75 0.48
C GLY A 3 -14.52 1.60 0.98
N TYR A 4 -14.85 2.80 1.46
CA TYR A 4 -13.93 3.66 2.19
C TYR A 4 -13.65 3.07 3.58
N GLY A 5 -12.41 3.18 4.08
CA GLY A 5 -12.00 2.55 5.34
C GLY A 5 -11.82 1.03 5.27
N GLU A 6 -12.39 0.35 4.28
CA GLU A 6 -12.35 -1.11 4.17
C GLU A 6 -10.99 -1.64 3.68
N PRO A 7 -10.33 -2.52 4.44
CA PRO A 7 -9.13 -3.24 4.02
C PRO A 7 -9.29 -4.03 2.72
N THR A 8 -8.18 -4.22 2.00
CA THR A 8 -8.12 -5.10 0.82
C THR A 8 -6.87 -5.97 0.87
N ASP A 9 -6.91 -7.17 0.29
CA ASP A 9 -5.74 -8.06 0.27
C ASP A 9 -4.54 -7.40 -0.43
N GLY A 10 -4.79 -6.72 -1.55
CA GLY A 10 -3.74 -5.99 -2.28
C GLY A 10 -3.08 -4.88 -1.43
N MET A 11 -3.83 -4.16 -0.59
CA MET A 11 -3.22 -3.15 0.28
C MET A 11 -2.45 -3.80 1.45
N ILE A 12 -2.90 -4.96 1.94
CA ILE A 12 -2.20 -5.70 2.99
C ILE A 12 -0.86 -6.21 2.46
N GLU A 13 -0.85 -6.79 1.26
CA GLU A 13 0.36 -7.23 0.58
C GLU A 13 1.33 -6.08 0.32
N ALA A 14 0.82 -4.95 -0.20
CA ALA A 14 1.61 -3.76 -0.46
C ALA A 14 2.27 -3.21 0.82
N THR A 15 1.50 -3.12 1.90
CA THR A 15 1.99 -2.68 3.21
C THR A 15 3.05 -3.62 3.75
N LYS A 16 2.81 -4.94 3.73
CA LYS A 16 3.78 -5.95 4.18
C LYS A 16 5.06 -5.92 3.34
N LEU A 17 4.95 -5.74 2.02
CA LEU A 17 6.10 -5.66 1.11
C LEU A 17 6.98 -4.45 1.44
N LEU A 18 6.38 -3.25 1.47
CA LEU A 18 7.15 -2.02 1.66
C LEU A 18 7.73 -1.93 3.07
N ALA A 19 6.97 -2.34 4.09
CA ALA A 19 7.46 -2.40 5.47
C ALA A 19 8.68 -3.33 5.60
N LYS A 20 8.66 -4.50 4.95
CA LYS A 20 9.77 -5.47 5.02
C LYS A 20 10.99 -5.07 4.21
N LYS A 21 10.82 -4.35 3.11
CA LYS A 21 11.90 -4.00 2.18
C LYS A 21 12.54 -2.66 2.51
N GLU A 22 11.73 -1.68 2.92
CA GLU A 22 12.16 -0.28 3.05
C GLU A 22 11.86 0.31 4.44
N ALA A 23 11.29 -0.46 5.37
CA ALA A 23 10.87 0.01 6.69
C ALA A 23 9.86 1.18 6.68
N ILE A 24 9.11 1.34 5.58
CA ILE A 24 8.05 2.35 5.46
C ILE A 24 6.69 1.69 5.68
N LEU A 25 5.93 2.22 6.64
CA LEU A 25 4.59 1.78 6.97
C LEU A 25 3.54 2.51 6.14
N LEU A 26 2.57 1.76 5.61
CA LEU A 26 1.44 2.29 4.85
C LEU A 26 0.15 2.04 5.62
N ASP A 27 -0.78 2.99 5.55
CA ASP A 27 -2.05 2.86 6.24
C ASP A 27 -3.09 2.04 5.43
N PRO A 28 -4.05 1.39 6.09
CA PRO A 28 -5.05 0.53 5.43
C PRO A 28 -6.06 1.29 4.56
N VAL A 29 -6.21 2.60 4.77
CA VAL A 29 -7.28 3.41 4.17
C VAL A 29 -6.80 4.08 2.89
N TYR A 30 -5.61 4.69 2.89
CA TYR A 30 -5.10 5.52 1.79
C TYR A 30 -3.80 5.01 1.19
N SER A 31 -2.68 5.19 1.88
CA SER A 31 -1.33 4.96 1.38
C SER A 31 -1.12 3.50 0.98
N GLY A 32 -1.70 2.54 1.70
CA GLY A 32 -1.65 1.13 1.36
C GLY A 32 -2.34 0.83 0.03
N LYS A 33 -3.52 1.43 -0.20
CA LYS A 33 -4.28 1.26 -1.46
C LYS A 33 -3.59 1.98 -2.62
N GLY A 34 -3.05 3.17 -2.38
CA GLY A 34 -2.27 3.92 -3.37
C GLY A 34 -1.03 3.13 -3.83
N PHE A 35 -0.27 2.57 -2.88
CA PHE A 35 0.91 1.78 -3.20
C PHE A 35 0.55 0.43 -3.86
N ALA A 36 -0.53 -0.22 -3.43
CA ALA A 36 -1.05 -1.41 -4.12
C ALA A 36 -1.41 -1.11 -5.58
N GLY A 37 -2.02 0.05 -5.84
CA GLY A 37 -2.28 0.54 -7.20
C GLY A 37 -0.99 0.71 -8.01
N LEU A 38 0.03 1.34 -7.42
CA LEU A 38 1.35 1.48 -8.05
C LEU A 38 1.98 0.11 -8.41
N ILE A 39 1.98 -0.84 -7.48
CA ILE A 39 2.44 -2.21 -7.75
C ILE A 39 1.66 -2.82 -8.92
N GLY A 40 0.35 -2.64 -8.96
CA GLY A 40 -0.50 -3.09 -10.06
C GLY A 40 -0.10 -2.48 -11.40
N LEU A 41 0.16 -1.17 -11.45
CA LEU A 41 0.63 -0.47 -12.65
C LEU A 41 2.00 -1.00 -13.13
N ILE A 42 2.93 -1.26 -12.21
CA ILE A 42 4.23 -1.86 -12.51
C ILE A 42 4.07 -3.27 -13.09
N LYS A 43 3.27 -4.13 -12.44
CA LYS A 43 2.98 -5.50 -12.94
C LYS A 43 2.35 -5.49 -14.32
N ASN A 44 1.50 -4.49 -14.60
CA ASN A 44 0.86 -4.28 -15.90
C ASN A 44 1.76 -3.56 -16.92
N LYS A 45 3.07 -3.43 -16.66
CA LYS A 45 4.07 -2.83 -17.55
C LYS A 45 3.70 -1.42 -18.02
N LYS A 46 3.07 -0.62 -17.13
CA LYS A 46 2.78 0.80 -17.40
C LYS A 46 4.01 1.70 -17.31
N PHE A 47 5.09 1.19 -16.72
CA PHE A 47 6.39 1.83 -16.63
C PHE A 47 7.46 0.90 -17.23
N THR A 48 8.51 1.51 -17.75
CA THR A 48 9.72 0.87 -18.27
C THR A 48 10.86 0.98 -17.26
N LYS A 49 11.98 0.32 -17.53
CA LYS A 49 13.17 0.41 -16.68
C LYS A 49 13.83 1.79 -16.67
N ASN A 50 13.46 2.67 -17.61
CA ASN A 50 14.04 4.01 -17.75
C ASN A 50 13.20 5.08 -17.04
N ASP A 51 12.00 4.74 -16.57
CA ASP A 51 11.10 5.68 -15.90
C ASP A 51 11.49 5.84 -14.43
N ASN A 52 11.51 7.08 -13.95
CA ASN A 52 11.63 7.39 -12.53
C ASN A 52 10.23 7.64 -11.97
N VAL A 53 9.84 6.88 -10.93
CA VAL A 53 8.50 6.97 -10.34
C VAL A 53 8.59 7.54 -8.92
N LEU A 54 7.95 8.69 -8.71
CA LEU A 54 7.79 9.29 -7.39
C LEU A 54 6.45 8.88 -6.78
N PHE A 55 6.50 8.09 -5.71
CA PHE A 55 5.32 7.83 -4.88
C PHE A 55 5.23 8.87 -3.77
N ILE A 56 4.11 9.60 -3.71
CA ILE A 56 3.85 10.57 -2.64
C ILE A 56 3.19 9.83 -1.47
N HIS A 57 3.98 9.51 -0.45
CA HIS A 57 3.45 8.92 0.78
C HIS A 57 2.82 10.01 1.66
N THR A 58 1.49 10.05 1.69
CA THR A 58 0.70 11.07 2.39
C THR A 58 0.54 10.82 3.90
N GLY A 59 1.20 9.82 4.46
CA GLY A 59 1.13 9.45 5.87
C GLY A 59 -0.01 8.47 6.20
N GLY A 60 -0.66 8.65 7.35
CA GLY A 60 -1.78 7.83 7.82
C GLY A 60 -1.40 6.64 8.72
N ALA A 61 -0.11 6.34 8.90
CA ALA A 61 0.36 5.13 9.61
C ALA A 61 -0.20 4.96 11.04
N VAL A 62 -0.55 6.07 11.72
CA VAL A 62 -1.19 6.01 13.06
C VAL A 62 -2.52 5.24 13.04
N SER A 63 -3.22 5.16 11.90
CA SER A 63 -4.45 4.37 11.83
C SER A 63 -4.20 2.86 11.97
N LEU A 64 -2.98 2.36 11.77
CA LEU A 64 -2.66 0.93 11.89
C LEU A 64 -3.09 0.33 13.23
N PHE A 65 -3.00 1.10 14.32
CA PHE A 65 -3.44 0.66 15.65
C PHE A 65 -4.94 0.33 15.71
N ALA A 66 -5.78 0.92 14.85
CA ALA A 66 -7.21 0.63 14.76
C ALA A 66 -7.54 -0.56 13.83
N TYR A 67 -6.54 -1.09 13.10
CA TYR A 67 -6.73 -2.08 12.04
C TYR A 67 -5.89 -3.35 12.25
N GLU A 68 -5.49 -3.66 13.48
CA GLU A 68 -4.71 -4.86 13.80
C GLU A 68 -5.36 -6.15 13.22
N TRP A 69 -6.70 -6.23 13.30
CA TRP A 69 -7.51 -7.31 12.75
C TRP A 69 -7.33 -7.55 11.24
N ALA A 70 -6.89 -6.54 10.49
CA ALA A 70 -6.65 -6.66 9.05
C ALA A 70 -5.33 -7.40 8.75
N PHE A 71 -4.38 -7.41 9.69
CA PHE A 71 -3.04 -7.97 9.49
C PHE A 71 -2.79 -9.30 10.22
N ASN A 72 -3.58 -9.60 11.25
CA ASN A 72 -3.48 -10.81 12.09
C ASN A 72 -4.27 -12.02 11.54
N LYS A 73 -4.46 -12.11 10.22
CA LYS A 73 -5.00 -13.32 9.57
C LYS A 73 -3.92 -14.36 9.36
#